data_AF-A0A1F8XDK9-F1
#
_entry.id   AF-A0A1F8XDK9-F1
#
_cell.length_a   1.000
_cell.length_b   1.000
_cell.length_c   1.000
_cell.angle_alpha   90.00
_cell.angle_beta   90.00
_cell.angle_gamma   90.00
#
_symmetry.space_group_name_H-M   'P 1'
#
loop_
_entity.id
_entity.type
_entity.pdbx_description
1 polymer ?
#
loop_
_entity_poly.entity_id
_entity_poly.type
_entity_poly.pdbx_seq_one_letter_code
_entity_poly.pdbx_strand_id
1 'polypeptide(L)'
;MYAEVLHDATGDIKACYCADTLPAEPGRPMLRFDGVPQGLAHARLNFDTITAMEIEGASAPKAQLDEAGMPVVVSMDRTKYIIENFLVDLDEEAVYYGIAVRGLKRKG
;
A
#
# COMPACT_ATOMS: atom_id res chain seq x y z
N MET A 1 -2.83 -8.91 -3.44
CA MET A 1 -2.27 -7.62 -3.90
C MET A 1 -0.96 -7.41 -3.16
N TYR A 2 0.01 -6.69 -3.74
CA TYR A 2 1.22 -6.28 -3.02
C TYR A 2 1.45 -4.78 -3.18
N ALA A 3 2.07 -4.17 -2.18
CA ALA A 3 2.62 -2.82 -2.29
C ALA A 3 4.05 -2.82 -1.75
N GLU A 4 4.94 -2.11 -2.43
CA GLU A 4 6.27 -1.79 -1.90
C GLU A 4 6.16 -0.44 -1.20
N VAL A 5 6.62 -0.34 0.04
CA VAL A 5 6.51 0.88 0.84
C VAL A 5 7.82 1.28 1.48
N LEU A 6 7.97 2.58 1.70
CA LEU A 6 8.93 3.11 2.67
C LEU A 6 8.17 3.52 3.92
N HIS A 7 8.60 3.03 5.07
CA HIS A 7 7.99 3.34 6.36
C HIS A 7 9.03 3.79 7.38
N ASP A 8 8.60 4.57 8.38
CA ASP A 8 9.44 4.93 9.50
C ASP A 8 9.44 3.85 10.60
N ALA A 9 10.15 4.11 11.70
CA ALA A 9 10.28 3.19 12.83
C ALA A 9 8.97 2.93 13.59
N THR A 10 7.90 3.69 13.33
CA THR A 10 6.57 3.49 13.92
C THR A 10 5.62 2.73 12.99
N GLY A 11 6.09 2.36 11.78
CA GLY A 11 5.28 1.71 10.75
C GLY A 11 4.51 2.70 9.88
N ASP A 12 4.74 4.00 10.06
CA ASP A 12 4.04 5.03 9.31
C ASP A 12 4.56 5.08 7.87
N ILE A 13 3.66 4.87 6.92
CA ILE A 13 3.98 4.78 5.50
C ILE A 13 4.27 6.18 4.95
N LYS A 14 5.49 6.41 4.44
CA LYS A 14 5.92 7.69 3.83
C LYS A 14 5.90 7.65 2.31
N ALA A 15 6.05 6.47 1.72
CA ALA A 15 5.85 6.26 0.29
C ALA A 15 5.22 4.89 0.07
N CYS A 16 4.28 4.80 -0.86
CA CYS A 16 3.62 3.55 -1.22
C CYS A 16 3.52 3.42 -2.74
N TYR A 17 4.00 2.28 -3.23
CA TYR A 17 3.88 1.88 -4.62
C TYR A 17 3.05 0.61 -4.69
N CYS A 18 1.81 0.77 -5.15
CA CYS A 18 0.92 -0.34 -5.41
C CYS A 18 1.20 -0.85 -6.83
N ALA A 19 1.36 -2.15 -7.00
CA ALA A 19 1.27 -2.75 -8.34
C ALA A 19 0.29 -3.91 -8.35
N ASP A 20 -0.49 -3.96 -9.42
CA ASP A 20 -1.42 -5.05 -9.72
C ASP A 20 -0.72 -6.22 -10.41
N THR A 21 0.59 -6.09 -10.64
CA THR A 21 1.44 -7.12 -11.24
C THR A 21 2.27 -7.82 -10.17
N LEU A 22 2.52 -9.11 -10.38
CA LEU A 22 3.45 -9.87 -9.56
C LEU A 22 4.89 -9.57 -10.00
N PRO A 23 5.88 -9.69 -9.09
CA PRO A 23 7.28 -9.63 -9.50
C PRO A 23 7.58 -10.74 -10.52
N ALA A 24 8.53 -10.49 -11.43
CA ALA A 24 8.91 -11.43 -12.48
C ALA A 24 9.38 -12.80 -11.93
N GLU A 25 9.91 -12.81 -10.70
CA GLU A 25 10.33 -13.99 -9.97
C GLU A 25 9.89 -13.89 -8.50
N PRO A 26 9.56 -15.01 -7.85
CA PRO A 26 9.28 -15.02 -6.41
C PRO A 26 10.44 -14.39 -5.63
N GLY A 27 10.13 -13.34 -4.85
CA GLY A 27 11.09 -12.69 -3.96
C GLY A 27 11.95 -11.57 -4.58
N ARG A 28 11.87 -11.29 -5.88
CA ARG A 28 12.48 -10.06 -6.40
C ARG A 28 11.67 -8.84 -6.02
N PRO A 29 12.33 -7.70 -5.71
CA PRO A 29 11.62 -6.45 -5.49
C PRO A 29 10.95 -6.02 -6.79
N MET A 30 9.73 -5.49 -6.71
CA MET A 30 9.09 -4.91 -7.91
C MET A 30 9.73 -3.58 -8.28
N LEU A 31 10.22 -2.87 -7.26
CA LEU A 31 10.98 -1.64 -7.40
C LEU A 31 12.34 -1.79 -6.76
N ARG A 32 13.38 -1.43 -7.50
CA ARG A 32 14.69 -1.22 -6.92
C ARG A 32 14.76 0.21 -6.37
N PHE A 33 14.98 0.36 -5.08
CA PHE A 33 15.35 1.64 -4.48
C PHE A 33 16.86 1.79 -4.57
N ASP A 34 17.35 2.73 -5.37
CA ASP A 34 18.80 3.02 -5.48
C ASP A 34 19.38 3.74 -4.26
N GLY A 35 18.52 4.06 -3.30
CA GLY A 35 18.85 4.49 -1.95
C GLY A 35 17.57 4.58 -1.12
N VAL A 36 17.63 4.12 0.14
CA VAL A 36 16.55 4.32 1.11
C VAL A 36 16.94 5.52 1.99
N PRO A 37 16.11 6.58 2.06
CA PRO A 37 16.40 7.74 2.91
C PRO A 37 16.64 7.33 4.36
N GLN A 38 17.53 8.06 5.06
CA GLN A 38 17.83 7.80 6.46
C GLN A 38 16.56 7.86 7.32
N GLY A 39 16.40 6.89 8.21
CA GLY A 39 15.23 6.79 9.10
C GLY A 39 14.03 6.09 8.48
N LEU A 40 14.11 5.66 7.21
CA LEU A 40 13.11 4.85 6.56
C LEU A 40 13.62 3.42 6.31
N ALA A 41 12.69 2.49 6.27
CA ALA A 41 12.92 1.10 5.87
C ALA A 41 12.00 0.73 4.70
N HIS A 42 12.49 -0.16 3.85
CA HIS A 42 11.72 -0.72 2.74
C HIS A 42 11.04 -2.02 3.19
N ALA A 43 9.75 -2.14 2.91
CA ALA A 43 9.00 -3.37 3.13
C ALA A 43 8.02 -3.62 1.98
N ARG A 44 7.75 -4.91 1.74
CA ARG A 44 6.63 -5.35 0.94
C ARG A 44 5.44 -5.64 1.83
N LEU A 45 4.30 -5.06 1.52
CA LEU A 45 3.04 -5.35 2.18
C LEU A 45 2.30 -6.43 1.43
N ASN A 46 1.90 -7.47 2.16
CA ASN A 46 1.00 -8.50 1.66
C ASN A 46 -0.42 -8.20 2.14
N PHE A 47 -1.31 -7.86 1.21
CA PHE A 47 -2.70 -7.61 1.54
C PHE A 47 -3.48 -8.93 1.48
N ASP A 48 -4.15 -9.27 2.58
CA ASP A 48 -5.20 -10.29 2.54
C ASP A 48 -6.33 -9.87 1.58
N THR A 49 -7.17 -10.83 1.20
CA THR A 49 -8.24 -10.61 0.22
C THR A 49 -9.25 -9.55 0.66
N ILE A 50 -9.60 -9.51 1.95
CA ILE A 50 -10.61 -8.58 2.49
C ILE A 50 -10.06 -7.16 2.42
N THR A 51 -8.84 -6.96 2.92
CA THR A 51 -8.15 -5.66 2.91
C THR A 51 -7.91 -5.19 1.48
N ALA A 52 -7.52 -6.08 0.56
CA ALA A 52 -7.37 -5.73 -0.84
C ALA A 52 -8.70 -5.26 -1.47
N MET A 53 -9.82 -5.95 -1.18
CA MET A 53 -11.14 -5.54 -1.66
C MET A 53 -11.60 -4.20 -1.09
N GLU A 54 -11.30 -3.93 0.19
CA GLU A 54 -11.57 -2.63 0.82
C GLU A 54 -10.84 -1.50 0.08
N ILE A 55 -9.53 -1.68 -0.14
CA ILE A 55 -8.68 -0.70 -0.82
C ILE A 55 -9.19 -0.46 -2.24
N GLU A 56 -9.52 -1.51 -3.00
CA GLU A 56 -10.10 -1.37 -4.34
C GLU A 56 -11.45 -0.65 -4.29
N GLY A 57 -12.35 -1.02 -3.39
CA GLY A 57 -13.67 -0.39 -3.26
C GLY A 57 -13.60 1.09 -2.87
N ALA A 58 -12.59 1.48 -2.10
CA ALA A 58 -12.36 2.87 -1.72
C ALA A 58 -11.71 3.70 -2.84
N SER A 59 -10.80 3.10 -3.62
CA SER A 59 -9.98 3.81 -4.61
C SER A 59 -10.50 3.74 -6.05
N ALA A 60 -11.36 2.77 -6.37
CA ALA A 60 -11.95 2.65 -7.69
C ALA A 60 -12.82 3.88 -8.04
N PRO A 61 -12.71 4.41 -9.26
CA PRO A 61 -13.60 5.48 -9.73
C PRO A 61 -15.06 5.04 -9.64
N LYS A 62 -15.88 5.88 -9.02
CA LYS A 62 -17.32 5.65 -8.87
C LYS A 62 -18.12 6.88 -9.28
N ALA A 63 -19.27 6.65 -9.90
CA ALA A 63 -20.21 7.70 -10.20
C ALA A 63 -21.01 8.05 -8.93
N GLN A 64 -21.06 9.35 -8.60
CA GLN A 64 -21.90 9.91 -7.55
C GLN A 64 -22.66 11.12 -8.10
N LEU A 65 -23.72 11.53 -7.42
CA LEU A 65 -24.38 12.79 -7.73
C LEU A 65 -23.72 13.89 -6.90
N ASP A 66 -23.38 15.01 -7.54
CA ASP A 66 -22.99 16.22 -6.84
C ASP A 66 -24.20 16.90 -6.16
N GLU A 67 -23.96 18.02 -5.48
CA GLU A 67 -25.03 18.78 -4.80
C GLU A 67 -26.10 19.33 -5.76
N ALA A 68 -25.77 19.45 -7.06
CA ALA A 68 -26.69 19.87 -8.11
C ALA A 68 -27.45 18.68 -8.76
N GLY A 69 -27.21 17.45 -8.31
CA GLY A 69 -27.83 16.24 -8.86
C GLY A 69 -27.20 15.78 -10.18
N MET A 70 -26.03 16.29 -10.55
CA MET A 70 -25.32 15.91 -11.77
C MET A 70 -24.34 14.75 -11.49
N PRO A 71 -24.21 13.77 -12.41
CA PRO A 71 -23.27 12.69 -12.24
C PRO A 71 -21.83 13.18 -12.34
N VAL A 72 -21.06 12.95 -11.29
CA VAL A 72 -19.62 13.20 -11.21
C VAL A 72 -18.87 11.90 -10.92
N VAL A 73 -17.67 11.77 -11.45
CA VAL A 73 -16.77 10.66 -11.10
C VAL A 73 -15.93 11.11 -9.90
N VAL A 74 -16.07 10.39 -8.80
CA VAL A 74 -15.16 10.55 -7.65
C VAL A 74 -14.22 9.36 -7.60
N SER A 75 -12.95 9.62 -7.39
CA SER A 75 -11.94 8.61 -7.10
C SER A 75 -11.02 9.13 -6.01
N MET A 76 -10.54 8.21 -5.18
CA MET A 76 -9.45 8.46 -4.25
C MET A 76 -8.23 7.71 -4.76
N ASP A 77 -7.08 8.36 -4.79
CA ASP A 77 -5.84 7.68 -5.12
C ASP A 77 -5.58 6.53 -4.14
N ARG A 78 -5.25 5.34 -4.67
CA ARG A 78 -5.04 4.13 -3.87
C ARG A 78 -3.90 4.30 -2.87
N THR A 79 -2.80 4.89 -3.32
CA THR A 79 -1.64 5.17 -2.47
C THR A 79 -2.01 6.13 -1.34
N LYS A 80 -2.77 7.18 -1.64
CA LYS A 80 -3.32 8.10 -0.64
C LYS A 80 -4.18 7.35 0.39
N TYR A 81 -5.11 6.50 -0.06
CA TYR A 81 -5.98 5.73 0.84
C TYR A 81 -5.17 4.84 1.78
N ILE A 82 -4.17 4.14 1.25
CA ILE A 82 -3.32 3.26 2.07
C ILE A 82 -2.55 4.05 3.12
N ILE A 83 -1.89 5.15 2.73
CA ILE A 83 -1.10 5.99 3.63
C ILE A 83 -1.96 6.59 4.75
N GLU A 84 -3.19 7.01 4.44
CA GLU A 84 -4.10 7.63 5.39
C GLU A 84 -4.75 6.65 6.36
N ASN A 85 -4.90 5.37 5.99
CA ASN A 85 -5.69 4.41 6.77
C ASN A 85 -4.88 3.25 7.37
N PHE A 86 -3.64 3.03 6.94
CA PHE A 86 -2.85 1.86 7.36
C PHE A 86 -1.41 2.20 7.76
N LEU A 87 -0.87 1.33 8.61
CA LEU A 87 0.50 1.24 9.04
C LEU A 87 1.07 -0.09 8.55
N VAL A 88 2.39 -0.13 8.40
CA VAL A 88 3.13 -1.39 8.31
C VAL A 88 3.05 -2.09 9.66
N ASP A 89 2.64 -3.35 9.67
CA ASP A 89 2.72 -4.16 10.88
C ASP A 89 4.19 -4.49 11.18
N LEU A 90 4.70 -3.92 12.27
CA LEU A 90 6.08 -4.12 12.68
C LEU A 90 6.30 -5.41 13.46
N ASP A 91 5.23 -6.00 14.01
CA ASP A 91 5.27 -7.23 14.81
C ASP A 91 5.34 -8.48 13.92
N GLU A 92 4.90 -8.37 12.66
CA GLU A 92 4.98 -9.43 11.65
C GLU A 92 6.08 -9.13 10.62
N GLU A 93 7.13 -9.97 10.60
CA GLU A 93 8.17 -9.91 9.56
C GLU A 93 8.50 -11.31 9.03
N ALA A 94 8.51 -11.44 7.70
CA ALA A 94 9.12 -12.55 7.00
C ALA A 94 10.09 -12.01 5.95
N VAL A 95 11.34 -12.50 5.93
CA VAL A 95 12.32 -12.04 4.94
C VAL A 95 12.39 -13.02 3.78
N TYR A 96 12.09 -12.54 2.58
CA TYR A 96 12.21 -13.30 1.34
C TYR A 96 13.21 -12.62 0.42
N TYR A 97 14.33 -13.32 0.12
CA TYR A 97 15.36 -12.84 -0.80
C TYR A 97 15.89 -11.42 -0.50
N GLY A 98 15.97 -11.08 0.79
CA GLY A 98 16.48 -9.78 1.28
C GLY A 98 15.44 -8.66 1.38
N ILE A 99 14.16 -8.96 1.16
CA ILE A 99 13.05 -8.00 1.35
C ILE A 99 12.24 -8.41 2.57
N ALA A 100 11.99 -7.45 3.47
CA ALA A 100 11.05 -7.63 4.56
C ALA A 100 9.61 -7.64 4.00
N VAL A 101 8.92 -8.75 4.14
CA VAL A 101 7.49 -8.88 3.87
C VAL A 101 6.75 -8.74 5.20
N ARG A 102 5.81 -7.80 5.23
CA ARG A 102 5.09 -7.40 6.44
C ARG A 102 3.58 -7.36 6.19
N GLY A 103 2.83 -7.49 7.27
CA GLY A 103 1.39 -7.28 7.29
C GLY A 103 1.03 -5.78 7.25
N LEU A 104 -0.28 -5.51 7.24
CA LEU A 104 -0.81 -4.16 7.47
C LEU A 104 -1.62 -4.13 8.74
N LYS A 105 -1.56 -2.98 9.41
CA LYS A 105 -2.37 -2.66 10.57
C LYS A 105 -3.18 -1.40 10.30
N ARG A 106 -4.45 -1.39 10.68
CA ARG A 106 -5.29 -0.20 10.51
C ARG A 106 -4.90 0.90 11.49
N LYS A 107 -4.91 2.15 11.03
CA LYS A 107 -4.82 3.32 11.91
C LYS A 107 -6.10 3.39 12.75
N GLY A 108 -5.94 3.65 14.04
CA GLY A 108 -7.05 3.91 14.97
C GLY A 108 -7.52 5.35 14.91
#